data_AF-A0A7S3W4D2-F1
#
_entry.id   AF-A0A7S3W4D2-F1
#
_cell.length_a   1.000
_cell.length_b   1.000
_cell.length_c   1.000
_cell.angle_alpha   90.00
_cell.angle_beta   90.00
_cell.angle_gamma   90.00
#
_symmetry.space_group_name_H-M   'P 1'
#
loop_
_entity.id
_entity.type
_entity.pdbx_description
1 polymer ?
#
loop_
_entity_poly.entity_id
_entity_poly.type
_entity_poly.pdbx_seq_one_letter_code
_entity_poly.pdbx_strand_id
1 'polypeptide(L)'
;PRGGGRGAAPAAGLPLASWEFARQHLREILAGAEVPEEGGLPQVPLSNIKRLFRSRYQTELSETSLGYSKLSDLLQDHKFRDICRVELQGHGYTVVQNFEPPSVTKISLADSLTKISIADSLTKI
;
A
#
# COMPACT_ATOMS: atom_id res chain seq x y z
N PRO A 1 28.65 -31.93 -22.01
CA PRO A 1 29.42 -30.98 -21.19
C PRO A 1 28.55 -29.77 -20.84
N ARG A 2 28.55 -29.38 -19.56
CA ARG A 2 28.01 -28.13 -18.96
C ARG A 2 26.48 -28.03 -18.89
N GLY A 3 25.85 -27.81 -17.74
CA GLY A 3 26.25 -27.64 -16.35
C GLY A 3 25.10 -28.15 -15.48
N GLY A 4 25.36 -28.76 -14.33
CA GLY A 4 25.97 -28.06 -13.20
C GLY A 4 24.83 -27.55 -12.34
N GLY A 5 24.36 -28.41 -11.44
CA GLY A 5 23.17 -28.19 -10.65
C GLY A 5 23.23 -26.97 -9.75
N ARG A 6 22.04 -26.59 -9.30
CA ARG A 6 21.84 -26.03 -7.96
C ARG A 6 20.44 -26.44 -7.53
N GLY A 7 20.38 -27.56 -6.82
CA GLY A 7 19.36 -27.71 -5.80
C GLY A 7 19.55 -26.53 -4.84
N ALA A 8 18.68 -25.55 -4.93
CA ALA A 8 18.52 -24.59 -3.85
C ALA A 8 17.89 -25.40 -2.70
N ALA A 9 18.71 -25.71 -1.69
CA ALA A 9 18.22 -26.22 -0.43
C ALA A 9 17.07 -25.33 0.07
N PRO A 10 16.06 -25.87 0.78
CA PRO A 10 15.14 -25.02 1.52
C PRO A 10 15.93 -24.39 2.66
N ALA A 11 16.57 -23.25 2.39
CA ALA A 11 16.97 -22.34 3.44
C ALA A 11 15.72 -22.13 4.31
N ALA A 12 15.87 -22.23 5.62
CA ALA A 12 14.83 -21.93 6.60
C ALA A 12 14.49 -20.42 6.60
N GLY A 13 14.13 -19.90 5.42
CA GLY A 13 13.71 -18.54 5.12
C GLY A 13 12.21 -18.55 4.87
N LEU A 14 11.58 -17.44 5.18
CA LEU A 14 10.13 -17.34 5.07
C LEU A 14 9.73 -17.31 3.59
N PRO A 15 8.53 -17.82 3.21
CA PRO A 15 8.05 -17.74 1.85
C PRO A 15 8.09 -16.30 1.32
N LEU A 16 8.60 -16.14 0.10
CA LEU A 16 8.67 -14.84 -0.56
C LEU A 16 7.26 -14.34 -0.89
N ALA A 17 6.95 -13.11 -0.48
CA ALA A 17 5.67 -12.51 -0.81
C ALA A 17 5.58 -12.22 -2.31
N SER A 18 4.57 -12.77 -2.98
CA SER A 18 4.22 -12.39 -4.36
C SER A 18 3.57 -11.01 -4.39
N TRP A 19 3.48 -10.36 -5.55
CA TRP A 19 2.88 -9.03 -5.71
C TRP A 19 1.50 -8.91 -5.05
N GLU A 20 0.63 -9.90 -5.22
CA GLU A 20 -0.73 -9.88 -4.67
C GLU A 20 -0.72 -9.89 -3.13
N PHE A 21 0.04 -10.81 -2.54
CA PHE A 21 0.22 -10.89 -1.09
C PHE A 21 0.92 -9.66 -0.52
N ALA A 22 1.94 -9.15 -1.21
CA ALA A 22 2.63 -7.95 -0.81
C ALA A 22 1.70 -6.73 -0.78
N ARG A 23 0.86 -6.57 -1.81
CA ARG A 23 -0.18 -5.54 -1.83
C ARG A 23 -1.17 -5.71 -0.69
N GLN A 24 -1.64 -6.94 -0.45
CA GLN A 24 -2.61 -7.25 0.61
C GLN A 24 -2.05 -6.99 2.02
N HIS A 25 -0.85 -7.46 2.31
CA HIS A 25 -0.23 -7.27 3.61
C HIS A 25 0.09 -5.79 3.85
N LEU A 26 0.51 -5.07 2.81
CA LEU A 26 0.81 -3.65 2.92
C LEU A 26 -0.43 -2.81 3.26
N ARG A 27 -1.57 -3.07 2.60
CA ARG A 27 -2.83 -2.37 2.93
C ARG A 27 -3.31 -2.67 4.36
N GLU A 28 -3.14 -3.90 4.84
CA GLU A 28 -3.49 -4.25 6.22
C GLU A 28 -2.55 -3.57 7.24
N ILE A 29 -1.25 -3.53 6.95
CA ILE A 29 -0.26 -2.84 7.78
C ILE A 29 -0.60 -1.35 7.89
N LEU A 30 -0.95 -0.71 6.77
CA LEU A 30 -1.29 0.70 6.72
C LEU A 30 -2.64 1.00 7.38
N ALA A 31 -3.64 0.13 7.18
CA ALA A 31 -4.94 0.26 7.82
C ALA A 31 -4.87 0.09 9.35
N GLY A 32 -3.92 -0.69 9.85
CA GLY A 32 -3.66 -0.86 11.28
C GLY A 32 -2.60 0.08 11.85
N ALA A 33 -2.04 0.98 11.03
CA ALA A 33 -1.04 1.94 11.49
C ALA A 33 -1.73 3.13 12.18
N GLU A 34 -1.10 3.62 13.25
CA GLU A 34 -1.61 4.74 14.01
C GLU A 34 -1.56 6.01 13.16
N VAL A 35 -2.71 6.69 13.09
CA VAL A 35 -2.86 7.93 12.34
C VAL A 35 -2.27 9.05 13.19
N PRO A 36 -1.35 9.88 12.68
CA PRO A 36 -0.83 11.00 13.45
C PRO A 36 -1.98 11.94 13.87
N GLU A 37 -1.95 12.40 15.12
CA GLU A 37 -3.04 13.19 15.76
C GLU A 37 -3.41 14.48 14.99
N GLU A 38 -2.53 14.93 14.11
CA GLU A 38 -2.69 16.12 13.26
C GLU A 38 -3.59 15.89 12.02
N GLY A 39 -4.41 14.83 12.03
CA GLY A 39 -5.29 14.48 10.89
C GLY A 39 -4.50 14.05 9.64
N GLY A 40 -3.28 13.56 9.82
CA GLY A 40 -2.44 13.09 8.73
C GLY A 40 -2.83 11.71 8.23
N LEU A 41 -2.10 11.20 7.25
CA LEU A 41 -2.29 9.84 6.73
C LEU A 41 -1.45 8.85 7.55
N PRO A 42 -1.92 7.61 7.74
CA PRO A 42 -1.13 6.59 8.41
C PRO A 42 0.17 6.36 7.65
N GLN A 43 1.27 6.35 8.40
CA GLN A 43 2.61 6.36 7.86
C GLN A 43 3.51 5.38 8.62
N VAL A 44 4.21 4.52 7.89
CA VAL A 44 5.00 3.42 8.43
C VAL A 44 6.39 3.44 7.82
N PRO A 45 7.47 3.48 8.61
CA PRO A 45 8.83 3.46 8.07
C PRO A 45 9.12 2.16 7.31
N LEU A 46 9.86 2.24 6.20
CA LEU A 46 10.26 1.07 5.39
C LEU A 46 10.90 -0.04 6.24
N SER A 47 11.69 0.36 7.24
CA SER A 47 12.34 -0.54 8.19
C SER A 47 11.34 -1.40 8.97
N ASN A 48 10.17 -0.84 9.30
CA ASN A 48 9.10 -1.58 9.96
C ASN A 48 8.31 -2.45 8.96
N ILE A 49 8.15 -2.03 7.71
CA ILE A 49 7.45 -2.83 6.69
C ILE A 49 8.09 -4.22 6.56
N LYS A 50 9.41 -4.31 6.31
CA LYS A 50 10.09 -5.61 6.18
C LYS A 50 9.91 -6.46 7.45
N ARG A 51 9.97 -5.83 8.62
CA ARG A 51 9.81 -6.50 9.92
C ARG A 51 8.40 -7.04 10.11
N LEU A 52 7.38 -6.28 9.72
CA LEU A 52 5.97 -6.68 9.83
C LEU A 52 5.64 -7.83 8.89
N PHE A 53 6.16 -7.83 7.66
CA PHE A 53 6.05 -8.98 6.75
C PHE A 53 6.57 -10.26 7.39
N ARG A 54 7.78 -10.21 7.94
CA ARG A 54 8.40 -11.36 8.60
C ARG A 54 7.68 -11.78 9.88
N SER A 55 7.24 -10.82 10.70
CA SER A 55 6.69 -11.09 12.03
C SER A 55 5.20 -11.42 12.03
N ARG A 56 4.39 -10.79 11.18
CA ARG A 56 2.92 -10.94 11.15
C ARG A 56 2.48 -11.99 10.14
N TYR A 57 3.11 -12.00 8.97
CA TYR A 57 2.67 -12.83 7.85
C TYR A 57 3.56 -14.03 7.59
N GLN A 58 4.65 -14.14 8.36
CA GLN A 58 5.67 -15.15 8.17
C GLN A 58 6.10 -15.23 6.70
N THR A 59 6.25 -14.08 6.04
CA THR A 59 6.68 -13.96 4.64
C THR A 59 7.81 -12.94 4.53
N GLU A 60 8.68 -13.10 3.54
CA GLU A 60 9.74 -12.15 3.25
C GLU A 60 9.41 -11.31 2.02
N LEU A 61 9.39 -9.99 2.21
CA LEU A 61 9.33 -9.03 1.12
C LEU A 61 10.76 -8.78 0.62
N SER A 62 11.09 -9.40 -0.51
CA SER A 62 12.40 -9.23 -1.16
C SER A 62 12.25 -8.44 -2.45
N GLU A 63 12.79 -7.22 -2.47
CA GLU A 63 12.84 -6.38 -3.67
C GLU A 63 13.53 -7.10 -4.84
N THR A 64 14.61 -7.85 -4.56
CA THR A 64 15.39 -8.60 -5.55
C THR A 64 14.59 -9.74 -6.19
N SER A 65 13.71 -10.39 -5.44
CA SER A 65 12.82 -11.43 -5.97
C SER A 65 11.77 -10.86 -6.93
N LEU A 66 11.47 -9.57 -6.80
CA LEU A 66 10.52 -8.85 -7.64
C LEU A 66 11.22 -8.04 -8.75
N GLY A 67 12.56 -8.12 -8.85
CA GLY A 67 13.36 -7.48 -9.89
C GLY A 67 13.89 -6.09 -9.55
N TYR A 68 13.84 -5.67 -8.28
CA TYR A 68 14.25 -4.33 -7.83
C TYR A 68 15.52 -4.36 -6.98
N SER A 69 16.33 -3.31 -7.11
CA SER A 69 17.57 -3.14 -6.33
C SER A 69 17.34 -2.54 -4.95
N LYS A 70 16.20 -1.86 -4.74
CA LYS A 70 15.86 -1.20 -3.47
C LYS A 70 14.38 -1.38 -3.14
N LEU A 71 14.08 -1.58 -1.86
CA LEU A 71 12.69 -1.62 -1.39
C LEU A 71 11.92 -0.32 -1.65
N SER A 72 12.60 0.83 -1.57
CA SER A 72 12.00 2.13 -1.90
C SER A 72 11.48 2.17 -3.34
N ASP A 73 12.29 1.73 -4.32
CA ASP A 73 11.89 1.63 -5.72
C ASP A 73 10.74 0.64 -5.91
N LEU A 74 10.78 -0.51 -5.24
CA LEU A 74 9.71 -1.49 -5.29
C LEU A 74 8.38 -0.87 -4.86
N LEU A 75 8.35 -0.17 -3.73
CA LEU A 75 7.11 0.42 -3.20
C LEU A 75 6.69 1.70 -3.93
N GLN A 76 7.59 2.31 -4.71
CA GLN A 76 7.26 3.41 -5.63
C GLN A 76 6.74 2.93 -6.99
N ASP A 77 6.74 1.62 -7.25
CA ASP A 77 6.26 1.05 -8.50
C ASP A 77 4.76 1.32 -8.71
N HIS A 78 4.36 1.35 -9.99
CA HIS A 78 2.97 1.54 -10.40
C HIS A 78 1.99 0.57 -9.73
N LYS A 79 2.42 -0.63 -9.34
CA LYS A 79 1.55 -1.60 -8.63
C LYS A 79 1.24 -1.23 -7.19
N PHE A 80 2.10 -0.43 -6.54
CA PHE A 80 1.93 0.00 -5.16
C PHE A 80 1.46 1.45 -5.04
N ARG A 81 1.63 2.26 -6.09
CA ARG A 81 1.21 3.68 -6.13
C ARG A 81 -0.26 3.93 -5.79
N ASP A 82 -1.13 2.98 -6.10
CA ASP A 82 -2.55 2.99 -5.71
C ASP A 82 -2.77 2.82 -4.19
N ILE A 83 -1.88 2.09 -3.52
CA ILE A 83 -2.01 1.74 -2.09
C ILE A 83 -1.21 2.68 -1.19
N CYS A 84 -0.03 3.07 -1.63
CA CYS A 84 0.91 3.84 -0.82
C CYS A 84 1.88 4.66 -1.66
N ARG A 85 2.45 5.68 -1.03
CA ARG A 85 3.57 6.47 -1.56
C ARG A 85 4.76 6.39 -0.61
N VAL A 86 5.97 6.43 -1.16
CA VAL A 86 7.19 6.46 -0.36
C VAL A 86 7.71 7.89 -0.29
N GLU A 87 7.89 8.40 0.92
CA GLU A 87 8.43 9.70 1.24
C GLU A 87 9.81 9.53 1.87
N LEU A 88 10.80 10.30 1.41
CA LEU A 88 12.11 10.37 2.03
C LEU A 88 12.08 11.42 3.14
N GLN A 89 12.11 10.99 4.39
CA GLN A 89 12.25 11.86 5.56
C GLN A 89 13.70 11.79 6.07
N GLY A 90 14.15 12.78 6.85
CA GLY A 90 15.57 12.92 7.24
C GLY A 90 16.21 11.69 7.91
N HIS A 91 15.42 10.79 8.50
CA HIS A 91 15.88 9.53 9.10
C HIS A 91 15.69 8.28 8.23
N GLY A 92 15.18 8.40 7.01
CA GLY A 92 15.00 7.30 6.07
C GLY A 92 13.71 7.38 5.28
N TYR A 93 13.33 6.25 4.67
CA TYR A 93 12.14 6.18 3.84
C TYR A 93 10.92 5.76 4.66
N THR A 94 9.82 6.49 4.48
CA THR A 94 8.53 6.25 5.12
C THR A 94 7.47 5.97 4.07
N VAL A 95 6.65 4.95 4.30
CA VAL A 95 5.52 4.59 3.46
C VAL A 95 4.29 5.26 4.02
N VAL A 96 3.68 6.15 3.25
CA VAL A 96 2.44 6.83 3.61
C VAL A 96 1.31 6.17 2.84
N GLN A 97 0.22 5.86 3.53
CA GLN A 97 -0.97 5.31 2.85
C GLN A 97 -1.46 6.31 1.82
N ASN A 98 -1.67 5.83 0.61
CA ASN A 98 -2.26 6.59 -0.45
C ASN A 98 -3.74 6.24 -0.47
N PHE A 99 -4.57 7.11 0.11
CA PHE A 99 -6.01 7.10 -0.16
C PHE A 99 -6.23 7.87 -1.46
N GLU A 100 -5.65 7.42 -2.58
CA GLU A 100 -6.37 7.69 -3.81
C GLU A 100 -7.59 6.75 -3.72
N PRO A 101 -8.83 7.28 -3.65
CA PRO A 101 -9.98 6.42 -3.88
C PRO A 101 -9.69 5.69 -5.19
N PRO A 102 -9.99 4.38 -5.29
CA PRO A 102 -9.75 3.64 -6.53
C PRO A 102 -10.26 4.55 -7.61
N SER A 103 -9.34 5.03 -8.45
CA SER A 103 -9.69 5.94 -9.52
C SER A 103 -10.58 5.10 -10.39
N VAL A 104 -11.89 5.16 -10.09
CA VAL A 104 -12.97 4.80 -10.96
C VAL A 104 -12.54 5.51 -12.22
N THR A 105 -12.10 4.72 -13.19
CA THR A 105 -11.94 5.13 -14.59
C THR A 105 -12.95 6.22 -14.80
N LYS A 106 -12.55 7.48 -15.00
CA LYS A 106 -13.43 8.65 -15.03
C LYS A 106 -14.77 8.29 -15.69
N ILE A 107 -15.73 7.78 -14.93
CA ILE A 107 -17.09 7.56 -15.40
C ILE A 107 -17.66 8.89 -15.00
N SER A 108 -17.60 9.79 -15.97
CA SER A 108 -18.32 11.03 -15.97
C SER A 108 -19.79 10.69 -15.70
N LEU A 109 -20.17 10.68 -14.43
CA LEU A 109 -21.55 10.82 -13.98
C LEU A 109 -21.67 12.21 -13.35
N ALA A 110 -21.27 13.21 -14.12
CA ALA A 110 -21.94 14.49 -14.08
C ALA A 110 -23.29 14.32 -14.80
N ASP A 111 -24.23 13.61 -14.18
CA ASP A 111 -25.64 13.76 -14.50
C ASP A 111 -26.50 13.14 -13.41
N SER A 112 -27.43 13.95 -12.93
CA SER A 112 -28.67 13.54 -12.27
C SER A 112 -28.70 13.22 -10.76
N LEU A 113 -29.10 14.28 -10.03
CA LEU A 113 -30.20 14.30 -9.04
C LEU A 113 -29.92 13.86 -7.60
N THR A 114 -29.45 14.81 -6.77
CA THR A 114 -30.04 14.99 -5.41
C THR A 114 -29.94 16.43 -4.88
N LYS A 115 -30.38 17.41 -5.68
CA LYS A 115 -30.89 18.69 -5.14
C LYS A 115 -32.40 18.73 -5.35
N ILE A 116 -33.13 18.09 -4.44
CA ILE A 116 -34.46 18.58 -4.10
C ILE A 116 -34.37 18.99 -2.64
N SER A 117 -33.92 20.22 -2.45
CA SER A 117 -34.00 20.92 -1.19
C SER A 117 -35.48 21.15 -0.91
N ILE A 118 -36.06 20.37 0.01
CA ILE A 118 -37.33 20.75 0.65
C ILE A 118 -37.01 21.84 1.67
N ALA A 119 -36.62 23.02 1.17
CA ALA A 119 -36.62 24.23 1.97
C ALA A 119 -38.02 24.85 1.90
N ASP A 120 -38.56 25.05 3.09
CA ASP A 120 -39.40 26.19 3.44
C ASP A 120 -40.78 26.29 2.78
N SER A 121 -41.79 25.98 3.58
CA SER A 121 -43.10 26.61 3.42
C SER A 121 -43.66 26.91 4.80
N LEU A 122 -43.03 27.88 5.46
CA LEU A 122 -43.71 28.70 6.46
C LEU A 122 -44.26 29.94 5.74
N THR A 123 -45.56 29.99 5.46
CA THR A 123 -46.32 31.26 5.34
C THR A 123 -47.82 31.00 5.43
N LYS A 124 -48.40 31.53 6.51
CA LYS A 124 -49.74 32.12 6.68
C LYS A 124 -50.95 31.36 6.14
N ILE A 125 -51.83 30.92 7.05
CA ILE A 125 -53.05 31.66 7.46
C ILE A 125 -53.54 31.13 8.81
#